data_AF-A0A524J659-F1
#
_entry.id   AF-A0A524J659-F1
#
_cell.length_a   1.000
_cell.length_b   1.000
_cell.length_c   1.000
_cell.angle_alpha   90.00
_cell.angle_beta   90.00
_cell.angle_gamma   90.00
#
_symmetry.space_group_name_H-M   'P 1'
#
loop_
_entity.id
_entity.type
_entity.pdbx_description
1 polymer ?
#
loop_
_entity_poly.entity_id
_entity_poly.type
_entity_poly.pdbx_seq_one_letter_code
_entity_poly.pdbx_strand_id
1 'polypeptide(L)'
;MSERELDALAVNTIRTLAMDAVEKANSGHPGAPMGLAPLGYVLFSRIMRHNPANSGWLNRDRFMLSNGHACMLQYSLLHLCGYDVSLDDIKRFRQLGSRCPG
;
A
#
# COMPACT_ATOMS: atom_id res chain seq x y z
N MET A 1 -13.49 -19.11 5.96
CA MET A 1 -12.76 -18.56 4.80
C MET A 1 -11.45 -19.33 4.71
N SER A 2 -11.18 -19.97 3.59
CA SER A 2 -9.90 -20.64 3.31
C SER A 2 -8.77 -19.64 3.21
N GLU A 3 -7.52 -20.09 3.37
CA GLU A 3 -6.33 -19.24 3.22
C GLU A 3 -6.30 -18.57 1.84
N ARG A 4 -6.65 -19.31 0.78
CA ARG A 4 -6.72 -18.78 -0.58
C ARG A 4 -7.74 -17.66 -0.76
N GLU A 5 -8.89 -17.77 -0.08
CA GLU A 5 -9.92 -16.74 -0.09
C GLU A 5 -9.49 -15.49 0.69
N LEU A 6 -8.80 -15.66 1.82
CA LEU A 6 -8.22 -14.55 2.59
C LEU A 6 -7.13 -13.82 1.79
N ASP A 7 -6.28 -14.55 1.08
CA ASP A 7 -5.25 -13.98 0.20
C ASP A 7 -5.89 -13.14 -0.91
N ALA A 8 -6.92 -13.69 -1.58
CA ALA A 8 -7.65 -12.99 -2.62
C ALA A 8 -8.33 -11.73 -2.07
N LEU A 9 -8.91 -11.81 -0.87
CA LEU A 9 -9.52 -10.66 -0.21
C LEU A 9 -8.47 -9.59 0.09
N ALA A 10 -7.33 -9.94 0.68
CA ALA A 10 -6.26 -8.99 0.99
C ALA A 10 -5.71 -8.30 -0.27
N VAL A 11 -5.49 -9.07 -1.35
CA VAL A 11 -5.10 -8.51 -2.66
C VAL A 11 -6.15 -7.54 -3.18
N ASN A 12 -7.43 -7.91 -3.09
CA ASN A 12 -8.52 -7.03 -3.54
C ASN A 12 -8.65 -5.79 -2.64
N THR A 13 -8.38 -5.88 -1.34
CA THR A 13 -8.33 -4.72 -0.45
C THR A 13 -7.26 -3.72 -0.87
N ILE A 14 -6.08 -4.19 -1.28
CA ILE A 14 -5.02 -3.31 -1.82
C ILE A 14 -5.50 -2.61 -3.10
N ARG A 15 -6.17 -3.36 -4.00
CA ARG A 15 -6.72 -2.83 -5.24
C ARG A 15 -7.78 -1.76 -4.96
N THR A 16 -8.74 -2.03 -4.09
CA THR A 16 -9.85 -1.11 -3.80
C THR A 16 -9.37 0.13 -3.06
N LEU A 17 -8.44 0.01 -2.09
CA LEU A 17 -7.83 1.19 -1.46
C LEU A 17 -7.16 2.11 -2.49
N ALA A 18 -6.44 1.54 -3.47
CA ALA A 18 -5.81 2.33 -4.52
C ALA A 18 -6.83 2.98 -5.46
N MET A 19 -7.87 2.25 -5.88
CA MET A 19 -8.95 2.77 -6.73
C MET A 19 -9.70 3.91 -6.04
N ASP A 20 -10.18 3.68 -4.81
CA ASP A 20 -11.01 4.63 -4.08
C ASP A 20 -10.24 5.91 -3.72
N ALA A 21 -8.96 5.79 -3.35
CA ALA A 21 -8.13 6.96 -3.05
C ALA A 21 -7.84 7.81 -4.28
N VAL A 22 -7.53 7.17 -5.42
CA VAL A 22 -7.32 7.86 -6.70
C VAL A 22 -8.60 8.55 -7.16
N GLU A 23 -9.73 7.86 -7.07
CA GLU A 23 -11.05 8.38 -7.43
C GLU A 23 -11.40 9.59 -6.56
N LYS A 24 -11.28 9.45 -5.23
CA LYS A 24 -11.56 10.54 -4.29
C LYS A 24 -10.65 11.76 -4.52
N ALA A 25 -9.39 11.54 -4.84
CA ALA A 25 -8.45 12.62 -5.16
C ALA A 25 -8.69 13.23 -6.55
N ASN A 26 -9.51 12.58 -7.39
CA ASN A 26 -9.65 12.87 -8.82
C ASN A 26 -8.28 13.01 -9.53
N SER A 27 -7.30 12.22 -9.08
CA SER A 27 -5.89 12.32 -9.50
C SER A 27 -5.12 11.09 -9.07
N GLY A 28 -4.29 10.54 -9.96
CA GLY A 28 -3.37 9.43 -9.66
C GLY A 28 -3.37 8.33 -10.71
N HIS A 29 -2.73 7.21 -10.40
CA HIS A 29 -2.53 6.10 -11.33
C HIS A 29 -3.05 4.79 -10.72
N PRO A 30 -4.26 4.33 -11.05
CA PRO A 30 -4.85 3.14 -10.42
C PRO A 30 -4.36 1.83 -11.04
N GLY A 31 -4.01 1.84 -12.33
CA GLY A 31 -3.67 0.61 -13.08
C GLY A 31 -2.47 -0.15 -12.53
N ALA A 32 -1.35 0.54 -12.27
CA ALA A 32 -0.14 -0.08 -11.74
C ALA A 32 -0.36 -0.68 -10.32
N PRO A 33 -0.95 0.05 -9.35
CA PRO A 33 -1.36 -0.55 -8.07
C PRO A 33 -2.25 -1.77 -8.20
N MET A 34 -3.23 -1.74 -9.11
CA MET A 34 -4.16 -2.87 -9.28
C MET A 34 -3.47 -4.13 -9.83
N GLY A 35 -2.57 -3.95 -10.81
CA GLY A 35 -1.80 -5.03 -11.41
C GLY A 35 -0.74 -5.61 -10.48
N LEU A 36 -0.10 -4.76 -9.67
CA LEU A 36 0.97 -5.15 -8.75
C LEU A 36 0.49 -5.55 -7.36
N ALA A 37 -0.81 -5.42 -7.04
CA ALA A 37 -1.36 -5.81 -5.74
C ALA A 37 -1.01 -7.26 -5.29
N PRO A 38 -1.07 -8.30 -6.15
CA PRO A 38 -0.63 -9.64 -5.78
C PRO A 38 0.86 -9.71 -5.39
N LEU A 39 1.72 -9.02 -6.16
CA LEU A 39 3.15 -8.94 -5.87
C LEU A 39 3.41 -8.23 -4.55
N GLY A 40 2.80 -7.07 -4.33
CA GLY A 40 2.92 -6.29 -3.10
C GLY A 40 2.48 -7.08 -1.88
N TYR A 41 1.33 -7.76 -1.98
CA TYR A 41 0.83 -8.64 -0.92
C TYR A 41 1.85 -9.72 -0.56
N VAL A 42 2.33 -10.52 -1.52
CA VAL A 42 3.29 -11.61 -1.26
C VAL A 42 4.59 -11.05 -0.66
N LEU A 43 5.12 -9.97 -1.24
CA LEU A 43 6.38 -9.38 -0.81
C LEU A 43 6.32 -8.92 0.65
N PHE A 44 5.28 -8.17 1.03
CA PHE A 44 5.17 -7.57 2.36
C PHE A 44 4.65 -8.54 3.43
N SER A 45 3.82 -9.53 3.07
CA SER A 45 3.23 -10.46 4.04
C SER A 45 4.03 -11.74 4.24
N ARG A 46 4.88 -12.14 3.29
CA ARG A 46 5.57 -13.45 3.32
C ARG A 46 7.08 -13.41 3.16
N ILE A 47 7.61 -12.45 2.40
CA ILE A 47 9.02 -12.47 2.00
C ILE A 47 9.84 -11.51 2.86
N MET A 48 9.42 -10.25 2.95
CA MET A 48 10.19 -9.21 3.61
C MET A 48 10.22 -9.39 5.13
N ARG A 49 11.40 -9.20 5.71
CA ARG A 49 11.59 -9.01 7.14
C ARG A 49 11.56 -7.52 7.43
N HIS A 50 10.45 -7.06 7.99
CA HIS A 50 10.25 -5.67 8.37
C HIS A 50 9.47 -5.57 9.66
N ASN A 51 9.55 -4.41 10.33
CA ASN A 51 8.85 -4.15 11.57
C ASN A 51 8.11 -2.81 11.47
N PRO A 52 6.78 -2.82 11.27
CA PRO A 52 5.96 -1.61 11.18
C PRO A 52 6.07 -0.71 12.41
N ALA A 53 6.22 -1.29 13.60
CA ALA A 53 6.41 -0.55 14.86
C ALA A 53 7.82 0.06 15.00
N ASN A 54 8.79 -0.37 14.18
CA ASN A 54 10.14 0.19 14.13
C ASN A 54 10.64 0.25 12.68
N SER A 55 10.13 1.21 11.92
CA SER A 55 10.56 1.48 10.55
C SER A 55 12.04 1.88 10.44
N GLY A 56 12.67 2.29 11.55
CA GLY A 56 14.09 2.61 11.65
C GLY A 56 15.01 1.39 11.84
N TRP A 57 14.46 0.18 12.01
CA TRP A 57 15.25 -1.03 12.25
C TRP A 57 16.34 -1.22 11.18
N LEU A 58 17.60 -1.22 11.63
CA LEU A 58 18.76 -1.17 10.76
C LEU A 58 18.83 -2.36 9.80
N ASN A 59 18.54 -3.57 10.29
CA ASN A 59 18.65 -4.82 9.52
C ASN A 59 17.35 -5.28 8.84
N ARG A 60 16.35 -4.38 8.71
CA ARG A 60 15.12 -4.69 7.96
C ARG A 60 15.41 -4.82 6.45
N ASP A 61 14.67 -5.64 5.73
CA ASP A 61 14.78 -5.65 4.28
C ASP A 61 14.29 -4.30 3.70
N ARG A 62 14.93 -3.81 2.63
CA ARG A 62 14.64 -2.49 2.05
C ARG A 62 13.81 -2.63 0.78
N PHE A 63 12.66 -1.97 0.75
CA PHE A 63 11.79 -1.89 -0.42
C PHE A 63 11.91 -0.51 -1.08
N MET A 64 12.08 -0.48 -2.40
CA MET A 64 12.12 0.74 -3.20
C MET A 64 11.14 0.61 -4.37
N LEU A 65 10.09 1.45 -4.37
CA LEU A 65 9.13 1.52 -5.47
C LEU A 65 9.65 2.45 -6.57
N SER A 66 10.46 1.92 -7.49
CA SER A 66 11.06 2.73 -8.57
C SER A 66 10.01 3.34 -9.50
N ASN A 67 8.87 2.67 -9.71
CA ASN A 67 7.71 3.19 -10.43
C ASN A 67 6.86 4.08 -9.50
N GLY A 68 7.43 5.20 -9.04
CA GLY A 68 6.84 6.05 -8.01
C GLY A 68 5.42 6.56 -8.30
N HIS A 69 5.01 6.61 -9.57
CA HIS A 69 3.62 6.94 -9.95
C HIS A 69 2.58 5.97 -9.37
N ALA A 70 2.98 4.75 -8.99
CA ALA A 70 2.16 3.75 -8.33
C ALA A 70 2.15 3.89 -6.79
N CYS A 71 2.45 5.08 -6.26
CA CYS A 71 2.57 5.39 -4.84
C CYS A 71 1.40 4.89 -3.97
N MET A 72 0.16 4.86 -4.51
CA MET A 72 -0.98 4.29 -3.78
C MET A 72 -0.83 2.82 -3.43
N LEU A 73 -0.10 2.02 -4.23
CA LEU A 73 0.27 0.65 -3.84
C LEU A 73 1.05 0.64 -2.52
N GLN A 74 2.05 1.52 -2.41
CA GLN A 74 2.89 1.61 -1.22
C GLN A 74 2.10 2.10 -0.02
N TYR A 75 1.24 3.11 -0.15
CA TYR A 75 0.41 3.57 0.97
C TYR A 75 -0.58 2.50 1.45
N SER A 76 -1.22 1.77 0.53
CA SER A 76 -2.09 0.65 0.89
C SER A 76 -1.33 -0.45 1.65
N LEU A 77 -0.14 -0.83 1.19
CA LEU A 77 0.69 -1.84 1.86
C LEU A 77 1.17 -1.36 3.24
N LEU A 78 1.63 -0.12 3.36
CA LEU A 78 2.06 0.46 4.63
C LEU A 78 0.90 0.48 5.64
N HIS A 79 -0.28 0.94 5.23
CA HIS A 79 -1.47 0.96 6.07
C HIS A 79 -1.86 -0.44 6.54
N LEU A 80 -1.99 -1.40 5.62
CA LEU A 80 -2.42 -2.77 5.94
C LEU A 80 -1.40 -3.54 6.77
N CYS A 81 -0.10 -3.26 6.60
CA CYS A 81 0.94 -3.83 7.43
C CYS A 81 1.06 -3.17 8.81
N GLY A 82 0.33 -2.10 9.11
CA GLY A 82 0.36 -1.43 10.41
C GLY A 82 1.51 -0.44 10.59
N TYR A 83 2.04 0.12 9.50
CA TYR A 83 2.89 1.32 9.59
C TYR A 83 2.04 2.53 9.98
N ASP A 84 2.72 3.61 10.35
CA ASP A 84 2.11 4.89 10.66
C ASP A 84 1.60 5.62 9.39
N VAL A 85 0.64 4.98 8.71
CA VAL A 85 -0.18 5.49 7.61
C VAL A 85 -1.62 5.10 7.93
N SER A 86 -2.43 6.06 8.33
CA SER A 86 -3.82 5.82 8.69
C SER A 86 -4.72 5.74 7.46
N LEU A 87 -5.94 5.23 7.64
CA LEU A 87 -6.95 5.27 6.58
C LEU A 87 -7.33 6.71 6.21
N ASP A 88 -7.25 7.65 7.17
CA ASP A 88 -7.53 9.06 6.91
C ASP A 88 -6.41 9.75 6.12
N ASP A 89 -5.16 9.29 6.26
CA ASP A 89 -4.06 9.72 5.38
C ASP A 89 -4.31 9.27 3.93
N ILE A 90 -4.72 8.01 3.74
CA ILE A 90 -5.09 7.48 2.41
C ILE A 90 -6.27 8.26 1.80
N LYS A 91 -7.30 8.53 2.60
CA LYS A 91 -8.44 9.37 2.18
C LYS A 91 -8.01 10.80 1.82
N ARG A 92 -6.85 11.26 2.28
CA ARG A 92 -6.27 12.57 1.93
C ARG A 92 -5.17 12.43 0.87
N PHE A 93 -5.17 11.37 0.08
CA PHE A 93 -4.24 11.20 -1.03
C PHE A 93 -4.21 12.44 -1.94
N ARG A 94 -2.99 12.91 -2.27
CA ARG A 94 -2.73 14.10 -3.12
C ARG A 94 -3.33 15.41 -2.62
N GLN A 95 -3.74 15.49 -1.35
CA GLN A 95 -4.21 16.73 -0.74
C GLN A 95 -3.06 17.52 -0.12
N LEU A 96 -3.20 18.84 -0.04
CA LEU A 96 -2.21 19.71 0.58
C LEU A 96 -1.95 19.30 2.05
N GLY A 97 -0.67 19.17 2.40
CA GLY A 97 -0.24 18.76 3.74
C GLY A 97 -0.54 17.29 4.10
N SER A 98 -0.90 16.46 3.12
CA SER A 98 -1.11 15.03 3.33
C SER A 98 0.20 14.25 3.49
N ARG A 99 0.17 13.18 4.28
CA ARG A 99 1.23 12.17 4.38
C ARG A 99 1.27 11.20 3.20
N CYS A 100 0.24 11.24 2.35
CA CYS A 100 0.13 10.46 1.11
C CYS A 100 0.21 11.39 -0.11
N PRO A 101 1.40 11.94 -0.44
CA PRO A 101 1.61 12.74 -1.66
C PRO A 101 1.48 11.90 -2.94
N GLY A 102 1.44 12.59 -4.07
CA GLY A 102 1.28 11.99 -5.40
C GLY A 102 2.55 11.46 -6.02
#